data_AF-A0A7V9AAG6-F1
#
_entry.id   AF-A0A7V9AAG6-F1
#
_cell.length_a   1.000
_cell.length_b   1.000
_cell.length_c   1.000
_cell.angle_alpha   90.00
_cell.angle_beta   90.00
_cell.angle_gamma   90.00
#
_symmetry.space_group_name_H-M   'P 1'
#
loop_
_entity.id
_entity.type
_entity.pdbx_description
1 polymer ?
#
loop_
_entity_poly.entity_id
_entity_poly.type
_entity_poly.pdbx_seq_one_letter_code
_entity_poly.pdbx_strand_id
1 'polypeptide(L)'
;MGTWRHIGEVTTGMATFYLLPPRACLEEALAQLLHRFLPGLPLPEEGWELVVDRLATAAHWPADVFLVPRDDLPEEEPLSEALIAAFGAEPGDQIVEVPLHNGLPRSWTLTAPSALAVQQALQ
;
A
#
# COMPACT_ATOMS: atom_id res chain seq x y z
N MET A 1 -27.35 30.94 17.30
CA MET A 1 -27.96 29.82 16.55
C MET A 1 -26.98 29.45 15.46
N GLY A 2 -26.29 28.32 15.64
CA GLY A 2 -25.05 28.00 14.95
C GLY A 2 -25.23 27.74 13.46
N THR A 3 -24.40 28.41 12.69
CA THR A 3 -24.11 28.14 11.28
C THR A 3 -23.47 26.77 11.16
N TRP A 4 -24.17 25.80 10.59
CA TRP A 4 -23.60 24.52 10.19
C TRP A 4 -22.65 24.78 9.01
N ARG A 5 -21.34 24.68 9.27
CA ARG A 5 -20.35 24.55 8.20
C ARG A 5 -20.54 23.16 7.59
N HIS A 6 -20.95 23.10 6.32
CA HIS A 6 -20.71 21.93 5.50
C HIS A 6 -19.19 21.73 5.41
N ILE A 7 -18.68 20.72 6.11
CA ILE A 7 -17.30 20.27 6.03
C ILE A 7 -17.34 18.92 5.32
N GLY A 8 -16.68 18.83 4.16
CA GLY A 8 -16.48 17.58 3.45
C GLY A 8 -17.67 17.17 2.58
N GLU A 9 -17.57 17.49 1.29
CA GLU A 9 -18.18 16.68 0.25
C GLU A 9 -17.72 15.24 0.45
N VAL A 10 -18.63 14.34 0.81
CA VAL A 10 -18.34 12.90 0.87
C VAL A 10 -18.26 12.41 -0.57
N THR A 11 -17.07 12.51 -1.17
CA THR A 11 -16.81 11.94 -2.49
C THR A 11 -16.93 10.42 -2.36
N THR A 12 -17.86 9.87 -3.11
CA THR A 12 -18.20 8.46 -3.09
C THR A 12 -17.20 7.76 -4.00
N GLY A 13 -16.19 7.11 -3.41
CA GLY A 13 -15.20 6.27 -4.08
C GLY A 13 -13.77 6.45 -3.55
N MET A 14 -13.53 6.28 -2.24
CA MET A 14 -12.18 6.31 -1.69
C MET A 14 -11.47 4.98 -1.98
N ALA A 15 -10.38 5.01 -2.73
CA ALA A 15 -9.54 3.83 -2.92
C ALA A 15 -8.65 3.58 -1.70
N THR A 16 -8.33 2.31 -1.45
CA THR A 16 -7.41 1.89 -0.39
C THR A 16 -6.17 1.25 -0.98
N PHE A 17 -5.02 1.90 -0.76
CA PHE A 17 -3.72 1.41 -1.18
C PHE A 17 -2.99 0.77 0.00
N TYR A 18 -2.81 -0.54 -0.05
CA TYR A 18 -1.97 -1.27 0.89
C TYR A 18 -0.53 -1.28 0.38
N LEU A 19 0.34 -0.56 1.08
CA LEU A 19 1.77 -0.59 0.82
C LEU A 19 2.36 -1.79 1.53
N LEU A 20 2.80 -2.76 0.74
CA LEU A 20 3.42 -3.97 1.22
C LEU A 20 4.93 -3.80 1.26
N PRO A 21 5.64 -4.46 2.18
CA PRO A 21 7.10 -4.54 2.14
C PRO A 21 7.62 -5.00 0.77
N PRO A 22 8.93 -4.85 0.51
CA PRO A 22 9.58 -5.44 -0.65
C PRO A 22 9.18 -6.91 -0.85
N ARG A 23 8.98 -7.33 -2.11
CA ARG A 23 8.56 -8.70 -2.44
C ARG A 23 9.52 -9.74 -1.85
N ALA A 24 10.81 -9.49 -1.95
CA ALA A 24 11.85 -10.36 -1.38
C ALA A 24 11.68 -10.56 0.13
N CYS A 25 11.29 -9.51 0.85
CA CYS A 25 11.04 -9.59 2.28
C CYS A 25 9.76 -10.39 2.61
N LEU A 26 8.72 -10.25 1.78
CA LEU A 26 7.47 -11.03 1.92
C LEU A 26 7.69 -12.51 1.61
N GLU A 27 8.49 -12.81 0.58
CA GLU A 27 8.91 -14.16 0.24
C GLU A 27 9.68 -14.80 1.40
N GLU A 28 10.66 -14.09 1.96
CA GLU A 28 11.43 -14.59 3.09
C GLU A 28 10.56 -14.80 4.34
N ALA A 29 9.65 -13.88 4.64
CA ALA A 29 8.71 -14.01 5.75
C ALA A 29 7.76 -15.21 5.56
N LEU A 30 7.25 -15.41 4.34
CA LEU A 30 6.40 -16.55 4.00
C LEU A 30 7.17 -17.86 4.09
N ALA A 31 8.41 -17.91 3.58
CA ALA A 31 9.26 -19.09 3.66
C ALA A 31 9.55 -19.47 5.12
N GLN A 32 9.86 -18.50 5.98
CA GLN A 32 10.05 -18.73 7.42
C GLN A 32 8.78 -19.26 8.09
N LEU A 33 7.62 -18.70 7.75
CA LEU A 33 6.32 -19.12 8.27
C LEU A 33 6.02 -20.57 7.87
N LEU A 34 6.18 -20.90 6.59
CA LEU A 34 5.94 -22.25 6.09
C LEU A 34 6.93 -23.25 6.67
N HIS A 35 8.20 -22.88 6.82
CA HIS A 35 9.20 -23.74 7.46
C HIS A 35 8.83 -24.06 8.93
N ARG A 36 8.24 -23.10 9.63
CA ARG A 36 7.74 -23.28 11.01
C ARG A 36 6.56 -24.24 11.09
N PHE A 37 5.65 -24.21 10.11
CA PHE A 37 4.46 -25.06 10.10
C PHE A 37 4.67 -26.43 9.44
N LEU A 38 5.56 -26.51 8.46
CA LEU A 38 5.76 -27.65 7.58
C LEU A 38 7.25 -28.03 7.52
N PRO A 39 7.85 -28.43 8.66
CA PRO A 39 9.27 -28.76 8.70
C PRO A 39 9.57 -29.95 7.79
N GLY A 40 10.57 -29.80 6.91
CA GLY A 40 11.06 -30.86 6.02
C GLY A 40 10.33 -31.01 4.69
N LEU A 41 9.35 -30.14 4.40
CA LEU A 41 8.70 -30.09 3.09
C LEU A 41 9.42 -29.10 2.16
N PRO A 42 9.53 -29.41 0.85
CA PRO A 42 10.07 -28.46 -0.12
C PRO A 42 9.10 -27.28 -0.26
N LEU A 43 9.62 -26.07 -0.07
CA LEU A 43 8.87 -24.84 -0.25
C LEU A 43 8.89 -24.44 -1.74
N PRO A 44 7.79 -23.88 -2.27
CA PRO A 44 7.79 -23.33 -3.62
C PRO A 44 8.72 -22.11 -3.69
N GLU A 45 9.55 -22.03 -4.74
CA GLU A 45 10.48 -20.91 -4.97
C GLU A 45 9.73 -19.58 -5.14
N GLU A 46 8.55 -19.60 -5.75
CA GLU A 46 7.70 -18.43 -6.01
C GLU A 46 6.45 -18.41 -5.10
N GLY A 47 6.65 -18.71 -3.81
CA GLY A 47 5.54 -18.85 -2.86
C GLY A 47 4.69 -17.60 -2.71
N TRP A 48 5.29 -16.40 -2.80
CA TRP A 48 4.57 -15.14 -2.66
C TRP A 48 3.63 -14.87 -3.84
N GLU A 49 4.10 -15.06 -5.08
CA GLU A 49 3.27 -14.87 -6.28
C GLU A 49 2.06 -15.82 -6.28
N LEU A 50 2.25 -17.07 -5.85
CA LEU A 50 1.13 -18.01 -5.66
C LEU A 50 0.11 -17.49 -4.64
N VAL A 51 0.57 -16.91 -3.52
CA VAL A 51 -0.32 -16.32 -2.50
C VAL A 51 -1.08 -15.13 -3.06
N VAL A 52 -0.42 -14.25 -3.81
CA VAL A 52 -1.06 -13.07 -4.43
C VAL A 52 -2.11 -13.49 -5.46
N ASP A 53 -1.78 -14.42 -6.36
CA ASP A 53 -2.73 -14.95 -7.35
C ASP A 53 -3.98 -15.55 -6.68
N ARG A 54 -3.76 -16.32 -5.61
CA ARG A 54 -4.84 -16.92 -4.84
C ARG A 54 -5.66 -15.88 -4.09
N LEU A 55 -5.05 -14.84 -3.52
CA LEU A 55 -5.76 -13.74 -2.87
C LEU A 55 -6.58 -12.95 -3.89
N ALA A 56 -6.04 -12.66 -5.07
CA ALA A 56 -6.75 -11.96 -6.13
C ALA A 56 -7.97 -12.76 -6.63
N THR A 57 -7.84 -14.09 -6.71
CA THR A 57 -8.93 -14.96 -7.18
C THR A 57 -9.97 -15.26 -6.10
N ALA A 58 -9.55 -15.41 -4.84
CA ALA A 58 -10.42 -15.87 -3.75
C ALA A 58 -11.16 -14.73 -3.05
N ALA A 59 -10.58 -13.54 -3.00
CA ALA A 59 -11.20 -12.43 -2.30
C ALA A 59 -12.07 -11.60 -3.25
N HIS A 60 -13.32 -11.44 -2.85
CA HIS A 60 -14.27 -10.50 -3.45
C HIS A 60 -13.93 -9.09 -2.94
N TRP A 61 -12.70 -8.62 -3.24
CA TRP A 61 -12.24 -7.31 -2.81
C TRP A 61 -13.22 -6.25 -3.30
N PRO A 62 -13.44 -5.18 -2.52
CA PRO A 62 -14.01 -3.96 -3.06
C PRO A 62 -13.18 -3.53 -4.29
N ALA A 63 -13.84 -3.01 -5.33
CA ALA A 63 -13.20 -2.64 -6.60
C ALA A 63 -12.07 -1.61 -6.45
N ASP A 64 -11.98 -0.97 -5.28
CA ASP A 64 -11.10 0.15 -5.00
C ASP A 64 -9.97 -0.23 -4.02
N VAL A 65 -9.51 -1.49 -4.00
CA VAL A 65 -8.38 -1.92 -3.17
C VAL A 65 -7.18 -2.34 -4.01
N PHE A 66 -6.03 -1.74 -3.72
CA PHE A 66 -4.79 -1.93 -4.45
C PHE A 66 -3.70 -2.42 -3.49
N LEU A 67 -2.99 -3.49 -3.88
CA LEU A 67 -1.82 -3.99 -3.17
C LEU A 67 -0.57 -3.54 -3.92
N VAL A 68 0.26 -2.70 -3.30
CA VAL A 68 1.44 -2.10 -3.93
C VAL A 68 2.69 -2.47 -3.14
N PRO A 69 3.53 -3.39 -3.65
CA PRO A 69 4.85 -3.64 -3.08
C PRO A 69 5.74 -2.39 -3.11
N ARG A 70 6.54 -2.17 -2.07
CA ARG A 70 7.46 -1.02 -2.02
C ARG A 70 8.47 -0.98 -3.18
N ASP A 71 8.85 -2.13 -3.73
CA ASP A 71 9.77 -2.20 -4.88
C ASP A 71 9.17 -1.67 -6.19
N ASP A 72 7.84 -1.55 -6.28
CA ASP A 72 7.17 -0.97 -7.46
C ASP A 72 7.12 0.56 -7.40
N LEU A 73 7.55 1.16 -6.28
CA LEU A 73 7.55 2.60 -6.08
C LEU A 73 8.99 3.13 -6.12
N PRO A 74 9.26 4.23 -6.85
CA PRO A 74 10.56 4.87 -6.82
C PRO A 74 10.91 5.33 -5.39
N GLU A 75 12.14 5.03 -4.96
CA GLU A 75 12.63 5.41 -3.62
C GLU A 75 12.96 6.92 -3.52
N GLU A 76 13.27 7.54 -4.66
CA GLU A 76 13.74 8.93 -4.74
C GLU A 76 12.60 9.96 -4.73
N GLU A 77 11.36 9.52 -4.93
CA GLU A 77 10.18 10.39 -4.99
C GLU A 77 9.35 10.32 -3.70
N PRO A 78 8.65 11.40 -3.34
CA PRO A 78 7.65 11.36 -2.29
C PRO A 78 6.59 10.29 -2.61
N LEU A 79 6.32 9.41 -1.65
CA LEU A 79 5.37 8.30 -1.79
C LEU A 79 4.00 8.73 -2.35
N SER A 80 3.53 9.91 -1.97
CA SER A 80 2.28 10.49 -2.50
C SER A 80 2.36 10.73 -4.01
N GLU A 81 3.47 11.27 -4.50
CA GLU A 81 3.66 11.57 -5.92
C GLU A 81 3.82 10.30 -6.73
N ALA A 82 4.58 9.34 -6.20
CA ALA A 82 4.74 8.01 -6.80
C ALA A 82 3.40 7.28 -6.96
N LEU A 83 2.53 7.31 -5.94
CA LEU A 83 1.21 6.68 -6.00
C LEU A 83 0.26 7.38 -6.99
N ILE A 84 0.28 8.71 -7.04
CA ILE A 84 -0.52 9.48 -8.00
C ILE A 84 -0.04 9.17 -9.42
N ALA A 85 1.27 9.20 -9.67
CA ALA A 85 1.85 9.05 -11.00
C ALA A 85 1.74 7.62 -11.54
N ALA A 86 2.00 6.60 -10.72
CA ALA A 86 2.05 5.21 -11.16
C ALA A 86 0.68 4.50 -11.05
N PHE A 87 -0.16 4.89 -10.08
CA PHE A 87 -1.41 4.18 -9.77
C PHE A 87 -2.67 5.05 -9.87
N GLY A 88 -2.53 6.34 -10.20
CA GLY A 88 -3.66 7.25 -10.35
C GLY A 88 -4.37 7.56 -9.03
N ALA A 89 -3.68 7.44 -7.90
CA ALA A 89 -4.24 7.78 -6.60
C ALA A 89 -4.69 9.25 -6.55
N GLU A 90 -5.77 9.53 -5.84
CA GLU A 90 -6.34 10.86 -5.69
C GLU A 90 -6.22 11.37 -4.24
N PRO A 91 -6.13 12.70 -4.03
CA PRO A 91 -6.21 13.26 -2.70
C PRO A 91 -7.53 12.86 -2.02
N GLY A 92 -7.44 12.22 -0.86
CA GLY A 92 -8.58 11.60 -0.19
C GLY A 92 -8.52 10.08 -0.14
N ASP A 93 -7.65 9.42 -0.91
CA ASP A 93 -7.49 7.97 -0.85
C ASP A 93 -6.85 7.51 0.46
N GLN A 94 -7.19 6.30 0.89
CA GLN A 94 -6.64 5.71 2.10
C GLN A 94 -5.36 4.95 1.78
N ILE A 95 -4.27 5.26 2.47
CA ILE A 95 -3.03 4.49 2.41
C ILE A 95 -2.88 3.68 3.70
N VAL A 96 -2.51 2.42 3.57
CA VAL A 96 -2.22 1.50 4.67
C VAL A 96 -0.85 0.89 4.45
N GLU A 97 0.14 1.34 5.20
CA GLU A 97 1.48 0.76 5.20
C GLU A 97 1.54 -0.45 6.13
N VAL A 98 1.92 -1.58 5.56
CA VAL A 98 2.09 -2.84 6.26
C VAL A 98 3.57 -3.01 6.59
N PRO A 99 3.96 -2.99 7.87
CA PRO A 99 5.35 -3.20 8.25
C PRO A 99 5.75 -4.67 8.11
N LEU A 100 7.00 -4.92 7.72
CA LEU A 100 7.55 -6.27 7.58
C LEU A 100 7.65 -7.03 8.91
N HIS A 101 8.04 -6.32 9.98
CA HIS A 101 8.28 -6.87 11.32
C HIS A 101 7.35 -6.18 12.34
N ASN A 102 6.80 -6.95 13.29
CA ASN A 102 6.09 -6.66 14.58
C ASN A 102 5.47 -5.26 14.83
N GLY A 103 5.25 -4.48 13.79
CA GLY A 103 4.74 -3.13 13.83
C GLY A 103 3.25 -3.18 13.57
N LEU A 104 2.55 -2.18 14.10
CA LEU A 104 1.16 -1.99 13.73
C LEU A 104 1.12 -1.39 12.31
N PRO A 105 0.19 -1.84 11.47
CA PRO A 105 -0.11 -1.17 10.21
C PRO A 105 -0.35 0.32 10.48
N ARG A 106 0.22 1.17 9.64
CA ARG A 106 0.03 2.62 9.72
C ARG A 106 -0.93 3.02 8.62
N SER A 107 -1.99 3.74 8.96
CA SER A 107 -2.97 4.21 8.00
C SER A 107 -3.05 5.73 8.00
N TRP A 108 -3.01 6.35 6.82
CA TRP A 108 -3.21 7.79 6.65
C TRP A 108 -3.90 8.08 5.32
N THR A 109 -4.58 9.22 5.24
CA THR A 109 -5.20 9.67 3.99
C THR A 109 -4.17 10.37 3.12
N LEU A 110 -4.14 10.04 1.83
CA LEU A 110 -3.32 10.72 0.84
C LEU A 110 -3.74 12.19 0.78
N THR A 111 -2.85 13.06 1.23
CA THR A 111 -2.99 14.51 1.07
C THR A 111 -2.49 14.92 -0.30
N ALA A 112 -3.13 15.90 -0.93
CA ALA A 112 -2.63 16.47 -2.18
C ALA A 112 -1.15 16.85 -2.05
N PRO A 113 -0.32 16.56 -3.07
CA PRO A 113 1.09 16.94 -3.04
C PRO A 113 1.15 18.45 -2.86
N SER A 114 1.73 18.91 -1.76
CA SER A 114 1.90 20.33 -1.53
C SER A 114 2.82 20.86 -2.62
N ALA A 115 2.33 21.74 -3.49
CA ALA A 115 3.10 22.37 -4.58
C ALA A 115 4.35 23.16 -4.10
N LEU A 116 4.62 23.16 -2.79
CA LEU A 116 5.72 23.85 -2.12
C LEU A 116 7.05 23.07 -2.11
N ALA A 117 7.07 21.77 -2.42
CA ALA A 117 8.32 20.99 -2.38
C ALA A 117 9.27 21.28 -3.57
N VAL A 118 8.72 21.72 -4.71
CA VAL A 118 9.52 21.95 -5.95
C VAL A 118 10.41 23.20 -5.85
N GLN A 119 10.13 24.13 -4.92
CA GLN A 119 10.83 25.42 -4.86
C GLN A 119 12.07 25.47 -3.96
N GLN A 120 12.39 24.40 -3.22
CA GLN A 120 13.57 24.37 -2.35
C GLN A 120 14.83 23.72 -2.96
N ALA A 121 14.74 23.13 -4.16
CA ALA A 121 15.89 22.52 -4.85
C ALA A 121 16.67 23.50 -5.77
N LEU A 122 16.30 24.78 -5.81
CA LEU A 122 16.88 25.81 -6.69
C LEU A 122 17.37 27.07 -5.92
N GLN A 123 17.81 26.90 -4.67
CA GLN A 123 18.52 27.93 -3.89
C GLN A 123 19.85 27.35 -3.40
#